data_AF-A0A6M3LJF7-F1
#
_entry.id   AF-A0A6M3LJF7-F1
#
_cell.length_a   1.000
_cell.length_b   1.000
_cell.length_c   1.000
_cell.angle_alpha   90.00
_cell.angle_beta   90.00
_cell.angle_gamma   90.00
#
_symmetry.space_group_name_H-M   'P 1'
#
loop_
_entity.id
_entity.type
_entity.pdbx_description
1 polymer ?
#
loop_
_entity_poly.entity_id
_entity_poly.type
_entity_poly.pdbx_seq_one_letter_code
_entity_poly.pdbx_strand_id
1 'polypeptide(L)'
;MNHRLGYLLIGLILLIEVPRFFGAYDGIDPRLFSLPLTALGTGIVLPLGAGYVLHTWWTVPWNKKGRDMLAVWFAALLLMEGVILIPWGMSRLQNEALSVVVGSGLVAWLWVSVVMLSPFVCVGGLVTAISLKKQPEQKRGALQKPAKQEDAMHAQLHVLPVSVTHSMTKRERVQQLAELHPDWTRARLAQEAGCSESTVSRALT
;
A
#
# COMPACT_ATOMS: atom_id res chain seq x y z
N MET A 1 2.34 2.73 5.77
CA MET A 1 1.15 2.10 6.39
C MET A 1 1.08 0.64 5.96
N ASN A 2 1.28 -0.28 6.91
CA ASN A 2 1.64 -1.68 6.62
C ASN A 2 0.47 -2.52 6.07
N HIS A 3 0.79 -3.55 5.30
CA HIS A 3 -0.19 -4.55 4.82
C HIS A 3 -0.92 -5.25 5.97
N ARG A 4 -0.23 -5.44 7.13
CA ARG A 4 -0.80 -6.01 8.36
C ARG A 4 -2.02 -5.23 8.86
N LEU A 5 -2.03 -3.90 8.74
CA LEU A 5 -3.18 -3.07 9.13
C LEU A 5 -4.40 -3.36 8.24
N GLY A 6 -4.20 -3.61 6.95
CA GLY A 6 -5.29 -3.95 6.04
C GLY A 6 -5.94 -5.29 6.39
N TYR A 7 -5.14 -6.31 6.70
CA TYR A 7 -5.66 -7.60 7.19
C TYR A 7 -6.33 -7.50 8.57
N LEU A 8 -5.79 -6.68 9.47
CA LEU A 8 -6.41 -6.40 10.77
C LEU A 8 -7.76 -5.68 10.60
N LEU A 9 -7.87 -4.72 9.67
CA LEU A 9 -9.15 -4.08 9.34
C LEU A 9 -10.15 -5.08 8.75
N ILE A 10 -9.74 -5.97 7.84
CA ILE A 10 -10.63 -7.05 7.34
C ILE A 10 -11.10 -7.94 8.49
N GLY A 11 -10.20 -8.31 9.42
CA GLY A 11 -10.55 -9.07 10.61
C GLY A 11 -11.56 -8.36 11.51
N LEU A 12 -11.38 -7.06 11.76
CA LEU A 12 -12.32 -6.24 12.53
C LEU A 12 -13.66 -6.07 11.82
N ILE A 13 -13.67 -5.85 10.50
CA ILE A 13 -14.90 -5.79 9.70
C ILE A 13 -15.67 -7.10 9.86
N LEU A 14 -15.04 -8.24 9.62
CA LEU A 14 -15.72 -9.53 9.76
C LEU A 14 -16.18 -9.78 11.20
N LEU A 15 -15.36 -9.47 12.21
CA LEU A 15 -15.70 -9.67 13.62
C LEU A 15 -16.85 -8.78 14.11
N ILE A 16 -17.02 -7.58 13.57
CA ILE A 16 -18.02 -6.60 14.02
C ILE A 16 -19.28 -6.63 13.15
N GLU A 17 -19.12 -6.86 11.84
CA GLU A 17 -20.25 -6.95 10.90
C GLU A 17 -20.96 -8.30 10.99
N VAL A 18 -20.28 -9.43 11.27
CA VAL A 18 -20.96 -10.74 11.43
C VAL A 18 -22.01 -10.73 12.57
N PRO A 19 -21.72 -10.20 13.78
CA PRO A 19 -22.75 -9.95 14.80
C PRO A 19 -23.80 -8.91 14.38
N ARG A 20 -23.47 -7.97 13.49
CA ARG A 20 -24.43 -6.99 12.96
C ARG A 20 -25.48 -7.63 12.04
N PHE A 21 -25.14 -8.68 11.28
CA PHE A 21 -26.13 -9.51 10.58
C PHE A 21 -27.14 -10.11 11.57
N PHE A 22 -26.68 -10.63 12.71
CA PHE A 22 -27.56 -11.08 13.80
C PHE A 22 -28.40 -9.93 14.40
N GLY A 23 -27.79 -8.77 14.64
CA GLY A 23 -28.48 -7.59 15.21
C GLY A 23 -29.53 -6.94 14.30
N ALA A 24 -29.47 -7.14 12.98
CA ALA A 24 -30.51 -6.68 12.06
C ALA A 24 -31.80 -7.52 12.16
N TYR A 25 -31.72 -8.76 12.65
CA TYR A 25 -32.89 -9.55 13.02
C TYR A 25 -33.42 -9.16 14.40
N ASP A 26 -32.53 -8.74 15.32
CA ASP A 26 -32.85 -8.28 16.69
C ASP A 26 -33.49 -6.88 16.78
N GLY A 27 -34.04 -6.35 15.67
CA GLY A 27 -34.39 -4.92 15.59
C GLY A 27 -34.93 -4.40 14.26
N ILE A 28 -36.18 -4.62 13.85
CA ILE A 28 -37.29 -5.46 14.35
C ILE A 28 -37.61 -5.34 15.85
N ASP A 29 -37.10 -6.23 16.70
CA ASP A 29 -37.37 -6.32 18.14
C ASP A 29 -36.68 -5.20 18.96
N PRO A 30 -37.23 -4.72 20.09
CA PRO A 30 -36.65 -3.58 20.80
C PRO A 30 -35.47 -3.86 21.77
N ARG A 31 -34.78 -5.03 21.78
CA ARG A 31 -33.85 -5.36 22.90
C ARG A 31 -32.45 -5.95 22.65
N LEU A 32 -32.04 -6.52 21.51
CA LEU A 32 -30.93 -7.50 21.51
C LEU A 32 -29.59 -7.09 22.15
N PHE A 33 -29.12 -5.85 21.94
CA PHE A 33 -27.76 -5.46 22.35
C PHE A 33 -27.74 -4.13 23.10
N SER A 34 -27.79 -4.22 24.43
CA SER A 34 -27.51 -3.13 25.39
C SER A 34 -26.05 -2.65 25.40
N LEU A 35 -25.23 -3.10 24.44
CA LEU A 35 -23.83 -2.73 24.27
C LEU A 35 -23.61 -2.08 22.88
N PRO A 36 -22.91 -0.93 22.81
CA PRO A 36 -22.82 -0.11 21.59
C PRO A 36 -21.89 -0.67 20.49
N LEU A 37 -21.50 -1.95 20.52
CA LEU A 37 -20.53 -2.53 19.59
C LEU A 37 -20.97 -2.45 18.12
N THR A 38 -22.26 -2.59 17.81
CA THR A 38 -22.78 -2.47 16.45
C THR A 38 -22.75 -1.03 15.93
N ALA A 39 -23.04 -0.05 16.78
CA ALA A 39 -22.93 1.38 16.45
C ALA A 39 -21.47 1.82 16.28
N LEU A 40 -20.55 1.29 17.10
CA LEU A 40 -19.10 1.46 16.94
C LEU A 40 -18.60 0.84 15.63
N GLY A 41 -19.20 -0.27 15.19
CA GLY A 41 -18.97 -0.86 13.87
C GLY A 41 -19.19 0.12 12.73
N THR A 42 -20.41 0.64 12.61
CA THR A 42 -20.75 1.60 11.55
C THR A 42 -20.00 2.92 11.67
N GLY A 43 -19.89 3.48 12.88
CA GLY A 43 -19.31 4.80 13.10
C GLY A 43 -17.78 4.86 13.05
N ILE A 44 -17.09 3.71 13.07
CA ILE A 44 -15.61 3.67 13.11
C ILE A 44 -15.05 2.77 12.01
N VAL A 45 -15.58 1.55 11.83
CA VAL A 45 -14.93 0.55 10.98
C VAL A 45 -15.09 0.86 9.49
N LEU A 46 -16.29 1.25 9.05
CA LEU A 46 -16.53 1.68 7.67
C LEU A 46 -15.70 2.94 7.31
N PRO A 47 -15.70 4.03 8.13
CA PRO A 47 -14.80 5.17 7.94
C PRO A 47 -13.31 4.82 7.90
N LEU A 48 -12.82 3.94 8.78
CA LEU A 48 -11.42 3.50 8.76
C LEU A 48 -11.09 2.67 7.51
N GLY A 49 -12.04 1.84 7.05
CA GLY A 49 -11.93 1.11 5.78
C GLY A 49 -11.86 2.05 4.58
N ALA A 50 -12.78 3.00 4.48
CA ALA A 50 -12.79 4.04 3.46
C ALA A 50 -11.51 4.90 3.50
N GLY A 51 -11.06 5.30 4.68
CA GLY A 51 -9.81 6.03 4.90
C GLY A 51 -8.57 5.23 4.47
N TYR A 52 -8.54 3.90 4.70
CA TYR A 52 -7.47 3.03 4.20
C TYR A 52 -7.46 2.99 2.67
N VAL A 53 -8.63 2.88 2.04
CA VAL A 53 -8.78 2.88 0.57
C VAL A 53 -8.33 4.23 0.00
N LEU A 54 -8.80 5.35 0.55
CA LEU A 54 -8.42 6.72 0.14
C LEU A 54 -6.91 6.97 0.29
N HIS A 55 -6.33 6.67 1.45
CA HIS A 55 -4.88 6.75 1.67
C HIS A 55 -4.15 5.92 0.62
N THR A 56 -4.63 4.72 0.30
CA THR A 56 -3.97 3.85 -0.68
C THR A 56 -4.10 4.41 -2.10
N TRP A 57 -5.24 4.98 -2.48
CA TRP A 57 -5.41 5.70 -3.74
C TRP A 57 -4.44 6.87 -3.87
N TRP A 58 -4.32 7.70 -2.82
CA TRP A 58 -3.43 8.87 -2.78
C TRP A 58 -1.95 8.50 -2.86
N THR A 59 -1.55 7.39 -2.24
CA THR A 59 -0.14 6.94 -2.18
C THR A 59 0.28 6.03 -3.33
N VAL A 60 -0.66 5.60 -4.18
CA VAL A 60 -0.36 4.81 -5.39
C VAL A 60 -0.02 5.76 -6.55
N PRO A 61 1.09 5.53 -7.29
CA PRO A 61 1.45 6.32 -8.47
C PRO A 61 0.32 6.41 -9.51
N TRP A 62 0.17 7.60 -10.11
CA TRP A 62 -0.91 7.90 -11.07
C TRP A 62 -0.93 6.97 -12.29
N ASN A 63 0.23 6.47 -12.72
CA ASN A 63 0.38 5.56 -13.86
C ASN A 63 0.04 4.08 -13.54
N LYS A 64 -0.39 3.76 -12.31
CA LYS A 64 -0.62 2.37 -11.91
C LYS A 64 -2.01 1.88 -12.29
N LYS A 65 -2.08 0.89 -13.19
CA LYS A 65 -3.32 0.19 -13.54
C LYS A 65 -4.07 -0.28 -12.28
N GLY A 66 -5.34 0.08 -12.18
CA GLY A 66 -6.19 -0.22 -11.02
C GLY A 66 -6.22 0.87 -9.94
N ARG A 67 -5.47 1.97 -10.06
CA ARG A 67 -5.61 3.10 -9.14
C ARG A 67 -7.04 3.64 -9.11
N ASP A 68 -7.63 3.92 -10.27
CA ASP A 68 -8.95 4.57 -10.35
C ASP A 68 -10.07 3.70 -9.75
N MET A 69 -9.90 2.37 -9.78
CA MET A 69 -10.78 1.43 -9.09
C MET A 69 -10.84 1.68 -7.57
N LEU A 70 -9.76 2.16 -6.94
CA LEU A 70 -9.78 2.58 -5.53
C LEU A 70 -10.62 3.84 -5.30
N ALA A 71 -10.65 4.77 -6.25
CA ALA A 71 -11.54 5.94 -6.17
C ALA A 71 -13.01 5.52 -6.30
N VAL A 72 -13.32 4.56 -7.18
CA VAL A 72 -14.66 3.95 -7.30
C VAL A 72 -15.06 3.25 -6.00
N TRP A 73 -14.19 2.43 -5.40
CA TRP A 73 -14.45 1.81 -4.09
C TRP A 73 -14.67 2.84 -2.98
N PHE A 74 -13.86 3.91 -2.94
CA PHE A 74 -14.00 4.98 -1.96
C PHE A 74 -15.33 5.75 -2.12
N ALA A 75 -15.70 6.11 -3.34
CA ALA A 75 -16.97 6.77 -3.64
C ALA A 75 -18.18 5.89 -3.29
N ALA A 76 -18.11 4.59 -3.60
CA ALA A 76 -19.15 3.62 -3.21
C ALA A 76 -19.28 3.52 -1.69
N LEU A 77 -18.17 3.50 -0.94
CA LEU A 77 -18.18 3.49 0.53
C LEU A 77 -18.83 4.73 1.11
N LEU A 78 -18.45 5.93 0.66
CA LEU A 78 -19.07 7.19 1.11
C LEU A 78 -20.59 7.23 0.81
N LEU A 79 -21.01 6.77 -0.37
CA LEU A 79 -22.42 6.78 -0.76
C LEU A 79 -23.25 5.83 0.11
N MET A 80 -22.76 4.60 0.34
CA MET A 80 -23.43 3.67 1.26
C MET A 80 -23.43 4.18 2.70
N GLU A 81 -22.34 4.79 3.17
CA GLU A 81 -22.26 5.36 4.51
C GLU A 81 -23.32 6.45 4.70
N GLY A 82 -23.50 7.34 3.70
CA GLY A 82 -24.61 8.30 3.69
C GLY A 82 -25.98 7.63 3.75
N VAL A 83 -26.25 6.61 2.92
CA VAL A 83 -27.52 5.85 2.93
C VAL A 83 -27.77 5.15 4.28
N ILE A 84 -26.73 4.67 4.96
CA ILE A 84 -26.83 4.00 6.26
C ILE A 84 -27.05 5.02 7.39
N LEU A 85 -26.26 6.10 7.42
CA LEU A 85 -26.24 7.05 8.53
C LEU A 85 -27.37 8.09 8.48
N ILE A 86 -27.86 8.49 7.29
CA ILE A 86 -28.91 9.52 7.19
C ILE A 86 -30.20 9.09 7.91
N PRO A 87 -30.81 7.91 7.66
CA PRO A 87 -32.02 7.48 8.36
C PRO A 87 -31.80 7.29 9.86
N TRP A 88 -30.61 6.82 10.26
CA TRP A 88 -30.23 6.71 11.68
C TRP A 88 -30.15 8.08 12.36
N GLY A 89 -29.49 9.06 11.74
CA GLY A 89 -29.39 10.42 12.25
C GLY A 89 -30.76 11.10 12.33
N MET A 90 -31.59 10.96 11.31
CA MET A 90 -32.96 11.47 11.27
C MET A 90 -33.83 10.87 12.37
N SER A 91 -33.77 9.55 12.61
CA SER A 91 -34.47 8.89 13.72
C SER A 91 -34.08 9.46 15.10
N ARG A 92 -32.81 9.85 15.30
CA ARG A 92 -32.38 10.51 16.54
C ARG A 92 -32.83 11.98 16.62
N LEU A 93 -32.81 12.71 15.50
CA LEU A 93 -33.28 14.10 15.45
C LEU A 93 -34.79 14.23 15.65
N GLN A 94 -35.57 13.28 15.14
CA GLN A 94 -37.04 13.25 15.24
C GLN A 94 -37.54 12.53 16.50
N ASN A 95 -36.66 11.84 17.24
CA ASN A 95 -37.00 10.94 18.33
C ASN A 95 -37.99 9.83 17.93
N GLU A 96 -37.87 9.34 16.69
CA GLU A 96 -38.70 8.29 16.11
C GLU A 96 -37.92 6.97 15.99
N ALA A 97 -38.66 5.85 15.95
CA ALA A 97 -38.08 4.55 15.66
C ALA A 97 -37.53 4.52 14.22
N LEU A 98 -36.39 3.84 14.02
CA LEU A 98 -35.73 3.78 12.71
C LEU A 98 -36.63 3.19 11.61
N SER A 99 -37.53 2.27 11.98
CA SER A 99 -38.55 1.70 11.08
C SER A 99 -39.59 2.71 10.59
N VAL A 100 -39.85 3.79 11.34
CA VAL A 100 -40.75 4.88 10.89
C VAL A 100 -40.02 5.76 9.87
N VAL A 101 -38.77 6.14 10.16
CA VAL A 101 -37.95 7.02 9.31
C VAL A 101 -37.50 6.36 8.01
N VAL A 102 -37.12 5.07 8.04
CA VAL A 102 -36.84 4.27 6.84
C VAL A 102 -38.13 3.94 6.08
N GLY A 103 -39.28 3.96 6.76
CA GLY A 103 -40.58 3.61 6.22
C GLY A 103 -40.72 2.11 5.95
N SER A 104 -41.58 1.78 4.99
CA SER A 104 -41.90 0.39 4.65
C SER A 104 -41.82 0.13 3.14
N GLY A 105 -42.01 -1.13 2.73
CA GLY A 105 -41.95 -1.52 1.32
C GLY A 105 -40.55 -1.35 0.72
N LEU A 106 -40.49 -0.90 -0.54
CA LEU A 106 -39.26 -0.91 -1.35
C LEU A 106 -38.10 -0.11 -0.73
N VAL A 107 -38.37 1.03 -0.09
CA VAL A 107 -37.32 1.87 0.52
C VAL A 107 -36.63 1.14 1.67
N ALA A 108 -37.40 0.46 2.53
CA ALA A 108 -36.86 -0.35 3.61
C ALA A 108 -36.04 -1.54 3.08
N TRP A 109 -36.53 -2.23 2.05
CA TRP A 109 -35.78 -3.31 1.40
C TRP A 109 -34.46 -2.85 0.79
N LEU A 110 -34.43 -1.69 0.12
CA LEU A 110 -33.21 -1.09 -0.43
C LEU A 110 -32.24 -0.67 0.67
N TRP A 111 -32.71 -0.04 1.74
CA TRP A 111 -31.86 0.37 2.86
C TRP A 111 -31.23 -0.84 3.57
N VAL A 112 -32.03 -1.87 3.89
CA VAL A 112 -31.52 -3.13 4.45
C VAL A 112 -30.52 -3.78 3.49
N SER A 113 -30.80 -3.81 2.19
CA SER A 113 -29.86 -4.37 1.20
C SER A 113 -28.53 -3.64 1.18
N VAL A 114 -28.52 -2.30 1.27
CA VAL A 114 -27.29 -1.49 1.35
C VAL A 114 -26.54 -1.74 2.66
N VAL A 115 -27.24 -1.80 3.80
CA VAL A 115 -26.66 -2.18 5.10
C VAL A 115 -25.95 -3.53 4.99
N MET A 116 -26.62 -4.55 4.45
CA MET A 116 -26.12 -5.92 4.33
C MET A 116 -24.97 -6.07 3.31
N LEU A 117 -24.95 -5.26 2.25
CA LEU A 117 -23.89 -5.30 1.23
C LEU A 117 -22.64 -4.48 1.61
N SER A 118 -22.78 -3.49 2.51
CA SER A 118 -21.69 -2.59 2.90
C SER A 118 -20.40 -3.29 3.39
N PRO A 119 -20.43 -4.42 4.15
CA PRO A 119 -19.21 -5.10 4.58
C PRO A 119 -18.44 -5.70 3.41
N PHE A 120 -19.15 -6.31 2.45
CA PHE A 120 -18.55 -6.95 1.27
C PHE A 120 -17.87 -5.92 0.36
N VAL A 121 -18.51 -4.76 0.17
CA VAL A 121 -17.95 -3.64 -0.58
C VAL A 121 -16.72 -3.06 0.13
N CYS A 122 -16.74 -2.96 1.47
CA CYS A 122 -15.59 -2.52 2.26
C CYS A 122 -14.41 -3.50 2.15
N VAL A 123 -14.65 -4.81 2.32
CA VAL A 123 -13.63 -5.86 2.15
C VAL A 123 -13.10 -5.88 0.72
N GLY A 124 -13.95 -5.73 -0.31
CA GLY A 124 -13.54 -5.62 -1.71
C GLY A 124 -12.59 -4.43 -1.96
N GLY A 125 -12.92 -3.26 -1.41
CA GLY A 125 -12.04 -2.09 -1.44
C GLY A 125 -10.70 -2.32 -0.73
N LEU A 126 -10.71 -2.91 0.47
CA LEU A 126 -9.49 -3.22 1.22
C LEU A 126 -8.60 -4.26 0.53
N VAL A 127 -9.18 -5.34 0.00
CA VAL A 127 -8.44 -6.37 -0.75
C VAL A 127 -7.81 -5.77 -2.01
N THR A 128 -8.52 -4.89 -2.71
CA THR A 128 -7.98 -4.14 -3.87
C THR A 128 -6.81 -3.25 -3.44
N ALA A 129 -6.94 -2.51 -2.33
CA ALA A 129 -5.90 -1.64 -1.78
C ALA A 129 -4.65 -2.42 -1.34
N ILE A 130 -4.80 -3.54 -0.64
CA ILE A 130 -3.71 -4.41 -0.21
C ILE A 130 -2.98 -5.01 -1.43
N SER A 131 -3.72 -5.47 -2.43
CA SER A 131 -3.16 -6.06 -3.66
C SER A 131 -2.32 -5.05 -4.44
N LEU A 132 -2.79 -3.80 -4.55
CA LEU A 132 -2.02 -2.71 -5.18
C LEU A 132 -0.77 -2.32 -4.37
N LYS A 133 -0.77 -2.50 -3.04
CA LYS A 133 0.41 -2.23 -2.19
C LYS A 133 1.50 -3.31 -2.21
N LYS A 134 1.20 -4.57 -2.53
CA LYS A 134 2.24 -5.64 -2.53
C LYS A 134 3.29 -5.52 -3.65
N GLN A 135 2.90 -5.06 -4.83
CA GLN A 135 3.78 -5.01 -6.01
C GLN A 135 5.05 -4.13 -5.89
N PRO A 136 5.04 -2.90 -5.31
CA PRO A 136 6.26 -2.06 -5.25
C PRO A 136 7.40 -2.66 -4.43
N GLU A 137 7.12 -3.34 -3.31
CA GLU A 137 8.17 -3.93 -2.47
C GLU A 137 8.83 -5.14 -3.15
N GLN A 138 8.03 -6.00 -3.80
CA GLN A 138 8.54 -7.20 -4.46
C GLN A 138 9.47 -6.89 -5.64
N LYS A 139 9.20 -5.83 -6.41
CA LYS A 139 10.11 -5.38 -7.47
C LYS A 139 11.42 -4.77 -6.93
N ARG A 140 11.38 -4.02 -5.83
CA ARG A 140 12.61 -3.51 -5.19
C ARG A 140 13.49 -4.64 -4.66
N GLY A 141 12.90 -5.63 -3.98
CA GLY A 141 13.64 -6.80 -3.49
C GLY A 141 14.27 -7.65 -4.59
N ALA A 142 13.58 -7.82 -5.73
CA ALA A 142 14.13 -8.54 -6.88
C ALA A 142 15.31 -7.80 -7.53
N LEU A 143 15.25 -6.47 -7.65
CA LEU A 143 16.33 -5.64 -8.20
C LEU A 143 17.53 -5.47 -7.27
N GLN A 144 17.38 -5.62 -5.95
CA GLN A 144 18.49 -5.58 -4.99
C GLN A 144 19.18 -6.93 -4.77
N LYS A 145 18.63 -8.05 -5.26
CA LYS A 145 19.20 -9.38 -5.01
C LYS A 145 20.49 -9.74 -5.79
N PRO A 146 20.85 -9.16 -6.96
CA PRO A 146 22.10 -9.49 -7.64
C PRO A 146 23.35 -9.03 -6.87
N ALA A 147 23.42 -7.75 -6.49
CA ALA A 147 24.64 -7.14 -5.95
C ALA A 147 25.15 -7.84 -4.68
N LYS A 148 24.25 -8.18 -3.75
CA LYS A 148 24.65 -8.84 -2.49
C LYS A 148 25.02 -10.32 -2.66
N GLN A 149 24.79 -10.91 -3.84
CA GLN A 149 25.21 -12.26 -4.16
C GLN A 149 26.59 -12.29 -4.85
N GLU A 150 26.99 -11.20 -5.53
CA GLU A 150 28.39 -10.96 -5.92
C GLU A 150 29.25 -10.63 -4.68
N ASP A 151 28.80 -9.75 -3.78
CA ASP A 151 29.55 -9.44 -2.54
C ASP A 151 29.77 -10.69 -1.66
N ALA A 152 28.78 -11.60 -1.59
CA ALA A 152 28.92 -12.86 -0.86
C ALA A 152 29.87 -13.86 -1.54
N MET A 153 30.07 -13.75 -2.85
CA MET A 153 31.06 -14.52 -3.60
C MET A 153 32.47 -13.90 -3.48
N HIS A 154 32.57 -12.57 -3.36
CA HIS A 154 33.82 -11.88 -3.07
C HIS A 154 34.27 -12.03 -1.61
N ALA A 155 33.36 -12.24 -0.65
CA ALA A 155 33.69 -12.41 0.77
C ALA A 155 34.47 -13.71 1.12
N GLN A 156 34.71 -14.61 0.15
CA GLN A 156 35.69 -15.69 0.30
C GLN A 156 37.11 -15.34 -0.20
N LEU A 157 37.30 -14.20 -0.88
CA LEU A 157 38.63 -13.62 -1.06
C LEU A 157 38.92 -12.63 0.09
N HIS A 158 39.74 -13.13 1.00
CA HIS A 158 40.41 -12.38 2.06
C HIS A 158 41.15 -11.13 1.51
N VAL A 159 41.41 -10.15 2.39
CA VAL A 159 42.41 -9.04 2.32
C VAL A 159 41.84 -7.60 2.20
N LEU A 160 41.85 -6.94 3.37
CA LEU A 160 42.04 -5.50 3.69
C LEU A 160 40.90 -4.46 3.52
N PRO A 161 40.79 -3.50 4.47
CA PRO A 161 39.89 -2.35 4.38
C PRO A 161 40.59 -1.10 3.82
N VAL A 162 40.00 -0.47 2.80
CA VAL A 162 40.32 0.93 2.45
C VAL A 162 39.04 1.71 2.23
N SER A 163 38.70 2.53 3.22
CA SER A 163 37.73 3.61 3.10
C SER A 163 38.36 4.80 2.37
N VAL A 164 37.74 5.27 1.28
CA VAL A 164 37.51 6.68 0.88
C VAL A 164 36.91 6.65 -0.54
N THR A 165 35.60 6.83 -0.67
CA THR A 165 34.94 6.97 -1.98
C THR A 165 34.90 8.43 -2.42
N HIS A 166 36.07 9.01 -2.70
CA HIS A 166 36.12 10.05 -3.71
C HIS A 166 36.14 9.32 -5.06
N SER A 167 35.08 9.46 -5.85
CA SER A 167 34.97 8.77 -7.13
C SER A 167 35.94 9.39 -8.15
N MET A 168 37.20 8.96 -8.14
CA MET A 168 38.18 9.36 -9.13
C MET A 168 37.64 9.03 -10.53
N THR A 169 37.73 10.02 -11.42
CA THR A 169 37.35 9.86 -12.82
C THR A 169 38.27 8.85 -13.49
N LYS A 170 37.78 8.21 -14.57
CA LYS A 170 38.60 7.27 -15.35
C LYS A 170 39.89 7.90 -15.89
N ARG A 171 39.94 9.23 -16.04
CA ARG A 171 41.14 9.96 -16.49
C ARG A 171 42.20 10.02 -15.39
N GLU A 172 41.82 10.43 -14.19
CA GLU A 172 42.74 10.55 -13.04
C GLU A 172 43.34 9.19 -12.68
N ARG A 173 42.53 8.12 -12.72
CA ARG A 173 43.02 6.74 -12.50
C ARG A 173 44.06 6.31 -13.55
N VAL A 174 43.90 6.69 -14.82
CA VAL A 174 44.90 6.40 -15.86
C VAL A 174 46.19 7.19 -15.64
N GLN A 175 46.09 8.47 -15.25
CA GLN A 175 47.25 9.32 -14.98
C GLN A 175 48.06 8.78 -13.78
N GLN A 176 47.39 8.46 -12.68
CA GLN A 176 48.03 7.87 -11.49
C GLN A 176 48.72 6.53 -11.80
N LEU A 177 48.11 5.66 -12.61
CA LEU A 177 48.73 4.40 -13.03
C LEU A 177 49.96 4.61 -13.93
N ALA A 178 49.96 5.64 -14.79
CA ALA A 178 51.09 5.96 -15.65
C ALA A 178 52.28 6.58 -14.86
N GLU A 179 52.01 7.33 -13.78
CA GLU A 179 53.05 7.84 -12.88
C GLU A 179 53.69 6.71 -12.05
N LEU A 180 52.90 5.74 -11.59
CA LEU A 180 53.39 4.60 -10.80
C LEU A 180 54.12 3.55 -11.65
N HIS A 181 53.78 3.42 -12.94
CA HIS A 181 54.29 2.39 -13.84
C HIS A 181 54.64 2.97 -15.23
N PRO A 182 55.73 3.76 -15.35
CA PRO A 182 56.12 4.42 -16.60
C PRO A 182 56.54 3.44 -17.71
N ASP A 183 56.86 2.20 -17.34
CA ASP A 183 57.22 1.08 -18.20
C ASP A 183 56.01 0.31 -18.79
N TRP A 184 54.77 0.62 -18.36
CA TRP A 184 53.58 -0.08 -18.84
C TRP A 184 53.10 0.40 -20.22
N THR A 185 52.68 -0.55 -21.05
CA THR A 185 52.06 -0.26 -22.34
C THR A 185 50.63 0.26 -22.18
N ARG A 186 50.15 1.04 -23.17
CA ARG A 186 48.79 1.62 -23.17
C ARG A 186 47.69 0.57 -23.02
N ALA A 187 47.86 -0.61 -23.63
CA ALA A 187 46.96 -1.75 -23.49
C ALA A 187 46.82 -2.21 -22.03
N ARG A 188 47.94 -2.29 -21.29
CA ARG A 188 47.94 -2.72 -19.88
C ARG A 188 47.33 -1.67 -18.96
N LEU A 189 47.63 -0.38 -19.20
CA LEU A 189 46.98 0.73 -18.50
C LEU A 189 45.47 0.77 -18.75
N ALA A 190 45.00 0.48 -19.97
CA ALA A 190 43.59 0.44 -20.33
C ALA A 190 42.84 -0.70 -19.61
N GLN A 191 43.47 -1.89 -19.55
CA GLN A 191 42.96 -3.06 -18.84
C GLN A 191 42.80 -2.75 -17.34
N GLU A 192 43.85 -2.23 -16.69
CA GLU A 192 43.86 -1.96 -15.23
C GLU A 192 42.94 -0.79 -14.82
N ALA A 193 42.71 0.17 -15.72
CA ALA A 193 41.79 1.28 -15.51
C ALA A 193 40.33 0.98 -15.91
N GLY A 194 40.04 -0.18 -16.51
CA GLY A 194 38.70 -0.54 -16.98
C GLY A 194 38.17 0.41 -18.06
N CYS A 195 39.02 0.75 -19.04
CA CYS A 195 38.71 1.68 -20.13
C CYS A 195 39.29 1.23 -21.48
N SER A 196 39.06 2.00 -22.55
CA SER A 196 39.64 1.73 -23.86
C SER A 196 41.03 2.35 -24.01
N GLU A 197 41.90 1.79 -24.85
CA GLU A 197 43.20 2.39 -25.19
C GLU A 197 43.08 3.80 -25.80
N SER A 198 41.97 4.09 -26.48
CA SER A 198 41.64 5.44 -26.96
C SER A 198 41.39 6.43 -25.82
N THR A 199 40.83 5.97 -24.70
CA THR A 199 40.68 6.76 -23.47
C THR A 199 42.05 7.02 -22.83
N VAL A 200 42.93 6.01 -22.80
CA VAL A 200 44.30 6.16 -22.29
C VAL A 200 45.11 7.15 -23.12
N SER A 201 45.08 7.03 -24.45
CA SER A 201 45.78 7.95 -25.35
C SER A 201 45.32 9.41 -25.14
N ARG A 202 44.02 9.65 -24.95
CA ARG A 202 43.46 10.98 -24.67
C ARG A 202 43.73 11.48 -23.23
N ALA A 203 44.06 10.60 -22.29
CA ALA A 203 44.42 10.98 -20.92
C ALA A 203 45.90 11.37 -20.79
N LEU A 204 46.76 10.81 -21.65
CA LEU A 204 48.21 11.01 -21.72
C LEU A 204 48.66 12.02 -22.80
N THR A 205 47.70 12.71 -23.44
CA THR A 205 47.93 13.87 -24.31
C THR A 205 47.45 15.13 -23.60
#